data_AF-A0A9P5ZGC9-F1
#
_entry.id   AF-A0A9P5ZGC9-F1
#
_cell.length_a   1.000
_cell.length_b   1.000
_cell.length_c   1.000
_cell.angle_alpha   90.00
_cell.angle_beta   90.00
_cell.angle_gamma   90.00
#
_symmetry.space_group_name_H-M   'P 1'
#
loop_
_entity.id
_entity.type
_entity.pdbx_description
1 polymer ?
#
loop_
_entity_poly.entity_id
_entity_poly.type
_entity_poly.pdbx_seq_one_letter_code
_entity_poly.pdbx_strand_id
1 'polypeptide(L)'
;MLYSHTLRGAGRQLIKTRSRDQINTLNKKQSDLVYAYARCRHAMMTLKADDTILRKFKELSKADIKSNTYVVNPNQPGSTTLNLSWIWHVGQDDESALAALQESNLVLYLKSHTLASHWWEELLLVKYEMKWTVRYFKHNHDVWVDWSSDSSLGATAYTRHKAAQYLRQAQVAEGEFIKNN
;
A
#
# COMPACT_ATOMS: atom_id res chain seq x y z
N MET A 1 -10.57 -4.71 -13.63
CA MET A 1 -9.12 -4.85 -13.92
C MET A 1 -8.34 -3.75 -13.23
N LEU A 2 -7.48 -4.06 -12.25
CA LEU A 2 -6.75 -3.05 -11.46
C LEU A 2 -5.26 -3.37 -11.17
N TYR A 3 -4.78 -4.57 -11.50
CA TYR A 3 -3.40 -4.99 -11.19
C TYR A 3 -2.35 -4.59 -12.23
N SER A 4 -2.72 -3.91 -13.32
CA SER A 4 -1.76 -3.52 -14.37
C SER A 4 -0.89 -2.32 -13.99
N HIS A 5 -1.40 -1.41 -13.15
CA HIS A 5 -0.78 -0.10 -12.90
C HIS A 5 0.42 -0.12 -11.94
N THR A 6 0.60 -1.19 -11.16
CA THR A 6 1.73 -1.36 -10.21
C THR A 6 2.93 -2.09 -10.81
N LEU A 7 2.86 -2.51 -12.08
CA LEU A 7 3.92 -3.27 -12.73
C LEU A 7 4.79 -2.34 -13.56
N ARG A 8 6.08 -2.21 -13.18
CA ARG A 8 7.09 -1.46 -13.96
C ARG A 8 7.04 -1.87 -15.43
N GLY A 9 6.80 -0.90 -16.31
CA GLY A 9 6.94 -1.08 -17.75
C GLY A 9 8.42 -1.14 -18.11
N ALA A 10 8.88 -2.27 -18.64
CA ALA A 10 10.17 -2.37 -19.32
C ALA A 10 9.95 -2.26 -20.82
N GLY A 11 10.88 -1.58 -21.50
CA GLY A 11 10.81 -1.35 -22.94
C GLY A 11 10.89 -2.64 -23.77
N ARG A 12 10.13 -2.63 -24.87
CA ARG A 12 10.19 -3.51 -26.07
C ARG A 12 9.98 -5.02 -25.93
N GLN A 13 10.03 -5.65 -24.76
CA GLN A 13 9.67 -7.07 -24.60
C GLN A 13 8.41 -7.26 -23.75
N LEU A 14 7.54 -8.17 -24.19
CA LEU A 14 6.40 -8.65 -23.40
C LEU A 14 6.94 -9.32 -22.13
N ILE A 15 6.86 -8.62 -21.00
CA ILE A 15 7.25 -9.16 -19.69
C ILE A 15 6.22 -10.23 -19.29
N LYS A 16 6.53 -11.49 -19.59
CA LYS A 16 5.80 -12.66 -19.07
C LYS A 16 6.35 -12.98 -17.68
N THR A 17 5.67 -12.50 -16.64
CA THR A 17 6.00 -12.82 -15.25
C THR A 17 4.95 -13.77 -14.68
N ARG A 18 5.35 -14.73 -13.84
CA ARG A 18 4.44 -15.65 -13.13
C ARG A 18 3.25 -14.94 -12.48
N SER A 19 3.49 -13.79 -11.86
CA SER A 19 2.43 -12.97 -11.25
C SER A 19 1.41 -12.43 -12.28
N ARG A 20 1.86 -12.06 -13.49
CA ARG A 20 0.97 -11.65 -14.59
C ARG A 20 0.15 -12.82 -15.10
N ASP A 21 0.74 -14.01 -15.20
CA ASP A 21 0.01 -15.20 -15.63
C ASP A 21 -1.07 -15.61 -14.62
N GLN A 22 -0.79 -15.48 -13.32
CA GLN A 22 -1.78 -15.66 -12.27
C GLN A 22 -2.92 -14.63 -12.39
N ILE A 23 -2.60 -13.34 -12.56
CA ILE A 23 -3.60 -12.28 -12.76
C ILE A 23 -4.45 -12.56 -14.00
N ASN A 24 -3.83 -12.95 -15.11
CA ASN A 24 -4.54 -13.27 -16.35
C ASN A 24 -5.45 -14.48 -16.17
N THR A 25 -5.00 -15.51 -15.44
CA THR A 25 -5.81 -16.68 -15.12
C THR A 25 -7.03 -16.31 -14.28
N LEU A 26 -6.85 -15.45 -13.27
CA LEU A 26 -7.96 -14.93 -12.47
C LEU A 26 -8.94 -14.09 -13.31
N ASN A 27 -8.44 -13.21 -14.19
CA ASN A 27 -9.28 -12.41 -15.08
C ASN A 27 -10.10 -13.27 -16.05
N LYS A 28 -9.53 -14.37 -16.55
CA LYS A 28 -10.26 -15.34 -17.39
C LYS A 28 -11.39 -15.99 -16.60
N LYS A 29 -11.09 -16.56 -15.42
CA LYS A 29 -12.10 -17.14 -14.52
C LYS A 29 -13.20 -16.15 -14.17
N GLN A 30 -12.85 -14.89 -13.91
CA GLN A 30 -13.81 -13.83 -13.64
C GLN A 30 -14.73 -13.59 -14.85
N SER A 31 -14.17 -13.53 -16.05
CA SER A 31 -14.95 -13.37 -17.29
C SER A 31 -15.91 -14.55 -17.52
N ASP A 32 -15.46 -15.77 -17.25
CA ASP A 32 -16.28 -16.97 -17.39
C ASP A 32 -17.48 -16.95 -16.42
N LEU A 33 -17.26 -16.56 -15.17
CA LEU A 33 -18.31 -16.41 -14.17
C LEU A 33 -19.31 -15.30 -14.52
N VAL A 34 -18.82 -14.16 -15.00
CA VAL A 34 -19.66 -13.04 -15.47
C VAL A 34 -20.54 -13.48 -16.62
N TYR A 35 -19.98 -14.20 -17.59
CA TYR A 35 -20.73 -14.73 -18.73
C TYR A 35 -21.79 -15.75 -18.30
N ALA A 36 -21.43 -16.70 -17.43
CA ALA A 36 -22.36 -17.68 -16.89
C ALA A 36 -23.52 -17.00 -16.16
N TYR A 37 -23.23 -16.02 -15.31
CA TYR A 37 -24.23 -15.24 -14.60
C TYR A 37 -25.20 -14.51 -15.55
N ALA A 38 -24.66 -13.80 -16.54
CA ALA A 38 -25.45 -13.05 -17.52
C ALA A 38 -26.38 -13.98 -18.30
N ARG A 39 -25.89 -15.16 -18.70
CA ARG A 39 -26.69 -16.18 -19.40
C ARG A 39 -27.82 -16.70 -18.52
N CYS A 40 -27.54 -17.05 -17.26
CA CYS A 40 -28.56 -17.51 -16.31
C CYS A 40 -29.62 -16.45 -16.05
N ARG A 41 -29.22 -15.19 -15.86
CA ARG A 41 -30.16 -14.08 -15.69
C ARG A 41 -31.03 -13.87 -16.92
N HIS A 42 -30.45 -13.95 -18.12
CA HIS A 42 -31.23 -13.87 -19.36
C HIS A 42 -32.26 -14.98 -19.44
N ALA A 43 -31.90 -16.21 -19.10
CA ALA A 43 -32.85 -17.33 -19.03
C ALA A 43 -33.97 -17.08 -18.01
N MET A 44 -33.66 -16.53 -16.83
CA MET A 44 -34.68 -16.16 -15.83
C MET A 44 -35.66 -15.12 -16.37
N MET A 45 -35.18 -14.12 -17.13
CA MET A 45 -36.05 -13.14 -17.79
C MET A 45 -36.93 -13.78 -18.86
N THR A 46 -36.37 -14.69 -19.68
CA THR A 46 -37.12 -15.43 -20.70
C THR A 46 -38.22 -16.29 -20.09
N LEU A 47 -37.95 -16.90 -18.93
CA LEU A 47 -38.91 -17.72 -18.18
C LEU A 47 -39.91 -16.89 -17.35
N LYS A 48 -39.84 -15.55 -17.42
CA LYS A 48 -40.68 -14.63 -16.63
C LYS A 48 -40.65 -14.94 -15.14
N ALA A 49 -39.44 -15.13 -14.60
CA ALA A 49 -39.24 -15.27 -13.16
C ALA A 49 -39.84 -14.09 -12.38
N ASP A 50 -40.22 -14.35 -11.13
CA ASP A 50 -40.87 -13.35 -10.27
C ASP A 50 -39.98 -12.10 -10.06
N ASP A 51 -40.62 -10.95 -9.89
CA ASP A 51 -39.93 -9.65 -9.75
C ASP A 51 -39.06 -9.62 -8.49
N THR A 52 -39.44 -10.37 -7.44
CA THR A 52 -38.61 -10.51 -6.23
C THR A 52 -37.25 -11.15 -6.53
N ILE A 53 -37.23 -12.17 -7.40
CA ILE A 53 -36.02 -12.88 -7.82
C ILE A 53 -35.17 -11.97 -8.72
N LEU A 54 -35.80 -11.25 -9.64
CA LEU A 54 -35.11 -10.31 -10.54
C LEU A 54 -34.51 -9.10 -9.80
N ARG A 55 -35.11 -8.66 -8.69
CA ARG A 55 -34.54 -7.64 -7.80
C ARG A 55 -33.33 -8.15 -7.02
N LYS A 56 -33.32 -9.43 -6.63
CA LYS A 56 -32.18 -10.08 -5.96
C LYS A 56 -31.02 -10.26 -6.95
N PHE A 57 -31.30 -10.66 -8.18
CA PHE A 57 -30.32 -10.89 -9.24
C PHE A 57 -30.31 -9.77 -10.28
N LYS A 58 -29.66 -8.65 -9.91
CA LYS A 58 -29.57 -7.44 -10.75
C LYS A 58 -28.69 -7.63 -11.98
N GLU A 59 -28.83 -6.72 -12.94
CA GLU A 59 -27.93 -6.68 -14.08
C GLU A 59 -26.51 -6.32 -13.62
N LEU A 60 -25.52 -7.04 -14.15
CA LEU A 60 -24.13 -6.90 -13.71
C LEU A 60 -23.42 -5.83 -14.54
N SER A 61 -23.09 -4.70 -13.90
CA SER A 61 -22.33 -3.63 -14.55
C SER A 61 -20.81 -3.88 -14.46
N LYS A 62 -20.05 -3.28 -15.36
CA LYS A 62 -18.57 -3.25 -15.27
C LYS A 62 -18.08 -2.62 -13.96
N ALA A 63 -18.85 -1.72 -13.37
CA ALA A 63 -18.53 -1.10 -12.08
C ALA A 63 -18.60 -2.12 -10.94
N ASP A 64 -19.56 -3.04 -10.98
CA ASP A 64 -19.80 -4.06 -9.95
C ASP A 64 -18.70 -5.13 -9.92
N ILE A 65 -18.06 -5.36 -11.07
CA ILE A 65 -16.99 -6.34 -11.31
C ILE A 65 -15.62 -5.76 -10.89
N LYS A 66 -15.54 -4.45 -10.63
CA LYS A 66 -14.28 -3.79 -10.26
C LYS A 66 -13.84 -4.28 -8.88
N SER A 67 -12.72 -5.01 -8.85
CA SER A 67 -12.08 -5.45 -7.61
C SER A 67 -11.84 -4.26 -6.68
N ASN A 68 -12.21 -4.39 -5.41
CA ASN A 68 -11.88 -3.39 -4.41
C ASN A 68 -10.35 -3.31 -4.28
N THR A 69 -9.80 -2.17 -4.71
CA THR A 69 -8.36 -1.95 -4.81
C THR A 69 -7.75 -1.39 -3.55
N TYR A 70 -8.55 -1.20 -2.49
CA TYR A 70 -8.08 -0.64 -1.24
C TYR A 70 -6.88 -1.38 -0.66
N VAL A 71 -6.81 -2.72 -0.85
CA VAL A 71 -5.66 -3.54 -0.43
C VAL A 71 -4.36 -3.14 -1.14
N VAL A 72 -4.45 -2.60 -2.36
CA VAL A 72 -3.28 -2.25 -3.18
C VAL A 72 -2.80 -0.83 -2.90
N ASN A 73 -3.70 0.10 -2.55
CA ASN A 73 -3.34 1.47 -2.23
C ASN A 73 -4.18 2.00 -1.05
N PRO A 74 -3.76 1.72 0.20
CA PRO A 74 -4.54 2.04 1.38
C PRO A 74 -4.72 3.55 1.61
N ASN A 75 -3.89 4.38 0.97
CA ASN A 75 -3.90 5.84 1.14
C ASN A 75 -4.66 6.58 0.04
N GLN A 76 -5.44 5.88 -0.78
CA GLN A 76 -6.21 6.54 -1.83
C GLN A 76 -7.28 7.46 -1.20
N PRO A 77 -7.28 8.78 -1.50
CA PRO A 77 -8.31 9.69 -1.01
C PRO A 77 -9.71 9.22 -1.43
N GLY A 78 -10.68 9.31 -0.51
CA GLY A 78 -12.06 8.87 -0.75
C GLY A 78 -12.32 7.37 -0.52
N SER A 79 -11.33 6.61 -0.06
CA SER A 79 -11.51 5.16 0.15
C SER A 79 -12.58 4.80 1.19
N THR A 80 -12.86 5.67 2.16
CA THR A 80 -13.93 5.50 3.15
C THR A 80 -15.34 5.55 2.55
N THR A 81 -15.50 6.09 1.33
CA THR A 81 -16.80 6.18 0.65
C THR A 81 -17.05 5.01 -0.31
N LEU A 82 -16.08 4.11 -0.47
CA LEU A 82 -16.20 2.96 -1.37
C LEU A 82 -17.00 1.85 -0.70
N ASN A 83 -18.26 1.71 -1.11
CA ASN A 83 -19.08 0.56 -0.73
C ASN A 83 -18.73 -0.68 -1.57
N LEU A 84 -18.85 -1.86 -0.97
CA LEU A 84 -18.76 -3.12 -1.69
C LEU A 84 -19.88 -3.21 -2.73
N SER A 85 -19.57 -3.83 -3.87
CA SER A 85 -20.55 -4.10 -4.93
C SER A 85 -21.68 -5.00 -4.40
N TRP A 86 -22.89 -4.81 -4.93
CA TRP A 86 -24.09 -5.57 -4.55
C TRP A 86 -23.92 -7.09 -4.69
N ILE A 87 -23.03 -7.55 -5.58
CA ILE A 87 -22.72 -8.97 -5.78
C ILE A 87 -22.21 -9.66 -4.51
N TRP A 88 -21.57 -8.91 -3.59
CA TRP A 88 -21.07 -9.42 -2.32
C TRP A 88 -22.15 -9.48 -1.24
N HIS A 89 -23.34 -8.95 -1.51
CA HIS A 89 -24.49 -9.01 -0.62
C HIS A 89 -25.50 -10.09 -1.05
N VAL A 90 -25.30 -10.72 -2.21
CA VAL A 90 -26.15 -11.81 -2.69
C VAL A 90 -25.82 -13.08 -1.92
N GLY A 91 -26.82 -13.69 -1.27
CA GLY A 91 -26.65 -14.92 -0.52
C GLY A 91 -26.32 -14.72 0.96
N GLN A 92 -26.54 -13.54 1.55
CA GLN A 92 -26.44 -13.36 3.01
C GLN A 92 -27.40 -14.25 3.82
N ASP A 93 -28.44 -14.80 3.18
CA ASP A 93 -29.33 -15.80 3.77
C ASP A 93 -28.65 -17.18 3.92
N ASP A 94 -27.52 -17.39 3.23
CA ASP A 94 -26.71 -18.61 3.30
C ASP A 94 -25.61 -18.43 4.36
N GLU A 95 -25.65 -19.26 5.40
CA GLU A 95 -24.76 -19.20 6.56
C GLU A 95 -23.27 -19.32 6.14
N SER A 96 -22.99 -20.11 5.10
CA SER A 96 -21.61 -20.27 4.58
C SER A 96 -21.09 -19.00 3.91
N ALA A 97 -21.94 -18.32 3.14
CA ALA A 97 -21.56 -17.08 2.47
C ALA A 97 -21.39 -15.92 3.47
N LEU A 98 -22.22 -15.89 4.52
CA LEU A 98 -22.11 -14.92 5.60
C LEU A 98 -20.78 -15.08 6.36
N ALA A 99 -20.40 -16.32 6.69
CA ALA A 99 -19.14 -16.61 7.37
C ALA A 99 -17.92 -16.15 6.55
N ALA A 100 -17.91 -16.43 5.24
CA ALA A 100 -16.83 -16.02 4.35
C ALA A 100 -16.72 -14.48 4.24
N LEU A 101 -17.85 -13.77 4.20
CA LEU A 101 -17.87 -12.30 4.21
C LEU A 101 -17.33 -11.73 5.53
N GLN A 102 -17.74 -12.29 6.66
CA GLN A 102 -17.24 -11.89 7.98
C GLN A 102 -15.72 -12.09 8.08
N GLU A 103 -15.21 -13.23 7.65
CA GLU A 103 -13.76 -13.49 7.62
C GLU A 103 -13.03 -12.48 6.73
N SER A 104 -13.57 -12.19 5.54
CA SER A 104 -12.98 -11.19 4.64
C SER A 104 -12.93 -9.78 5.25
N ASN A 105 -13.98 -9.40 5.99
CA ASN A 105 -14.04 -8.12 6.69
C ASN A 105 -13.07 -8.07 7.87
N LEU A 106 -12.91 -9.15 8.63
CA LEU A 106 -11.93 -9.26 9.70
C LEU A 106 -10.51 -9.12 9.17
N VAL A 107 -10.19 -9.82 8.06
CA VAL A 107 -8.88 -9.69 7.40
C VAL A 107 -8.64 -8.26 6.94
N LEU A 108 -9.65 -7.60 6.37
CA LEU A 108 -9.53 -6.21 5.93
C LEU A 108 -9.30 -5.27 7.10
N TYR A 109 -10.07 -5.45 8.18
CA TYR A 109 -9.92 -4.71 9.43
C TYR A 109 -8.51 -4.89 10.00
N LEU A 110 -8.04 -6.12 10.18
CA LEU A 110 -6.71 -6.42 10.70
C LEU A 110 -5.62 -5.76 9.85
N LYS A 111 -5.70 -5.86 8.52
CA LYS A 111 -4.75 -5.18 7.62
C LYS A 111 -4.77 -3.66 7.79
N SER A 112 -5.96 -3.06 7.87
CA SER A 112 -6.09 -1.62 8.08
C SER A 112 -5.53 -1.18 9.44
N HIS A 113 -5.74 -2.00 10.48
CA HIS A 113 -5.23 -1.76 11.81
C HIS A 113 -3.70 -1.88 11.85
N THR A 114 -3.12 -2.93 11.27
CA THR A 114 -1.67 -3.09 11.19
C THR A 114 -1.00 -1.97 10.40
N LEU A 115 -1.64 -1.50 9.33
CA LEU A 115 -1.18 -0.33 8.60
C LEU A 115 -1.19 0.90 9.52
N ALA A 116 -2.32 1.21 10.15
CA ALA A 116 -2.39 2.35 11.06
C ALA A 116 -1.33 2.28 12.19
N SER A 117 -1.10 1.11 12.77
CA SER A 117 -0.06 0.90 13.78
C SER A 117 1.35 1.12 13.24
N HIS A 118 1.67 0.59 12.05
CA HIS A 118 2.96 0.84 11.41
C HIS A 118 3.22 2.32 11.14
N TRP A 119 2.19 3.11 10.77
CA TRP A 119 2.37 4.53 10.53
C TRP A 119 2.78 5.28 11.79
N TRP A 120 2.20 4.90 12.94
CA TRP A 120 2.60 5.41 14.24
C TRP A 120 4.04 5.03 14.60
N GLU A 121 4.41 3.77 14.36
CA GLU A 121 5.77 3.27 14.59
C GLU A 121 6.79 3.97 13.69
N GLU A 122 6.52 4.11 12.40
CA GLU A 122 7.37 4.82 11.44
C GLU A 122 7.55 6.28 11.84
N LEU A 123 6.48 6.98 12.22
CA LEU A 123 6.59 8.36 12.72
C LEU A 123 7.50 8.45 13.95
N LEU A 124 7.36 7.50 14.89
CA LEU A 124 8.19 7.46 16.08
C LEU A 124 9.66 7.16 15.75
N LEU A 125 9.90 6.17 14.88
CA LEU A 125 11.23 5.80 14.41
C LEU A 125 11.91 6.96 13.70
N VAL A 126 11.24 7.63 12.76
CA VAL A 126 11.78 8.80 12.05
C VAL A 126 12.18 9.90 13.03
N LYS A 127 11.38 10.17 14.07
CA LYS A 127 11.75 11.15 15.11
C LYS A 127 13.01 10.74 15.87
N TYR A 128 13.19 9.45 16.16
CA TYR A 128 14.41 8.96 16.79
C TYR A 128 15.61 8.95 15.85
N GLU A 129 15.42 8.55 14.59
CA GLU A 129 16.45 8.58 13.55
C GLU A 129 16.98 10.00 13.35
N MET A 130 16.10 11.01 13.27
CA MET A 130 16.52 12.42 13.19
C MET A 130 17.40 12.83 14.38
N LYS A 131 17.02 12.44 15.61
CA LYS A 131 17.84 12.69 16.80
C LYS A 131 19.17 11.94 16.75
N TRP A 132 19.17 10.69 16.29
CA TRP A 132 20.38 9.88 16.13
C TRP A 132 21.30 10.44 15.06
N THR A 133 20.77 10.98 13.96
CA THR A 133 21.57 11.64 12.92
C THR A 133 22.34 12.84 13.48
N VAL A 134 21.69 13.70 14.28
CA VAL A 134 22.38 14.83 14.94
C VAL A 134 23.48 14.32 15.88
N ARG A 135 23.17 13.32 16.71
CA ARG A 135 24.16 12.72 17.64
C ARG A 135 25.32 12.09 16.89
N TYR A 136 25.06 11.41 15.79
CA TYR A 136 26.08 10.81 14.93
C TYR A 136 27.02 11.87 14.37
N PHE A 137 26.50 13.00 13.87
CA PHE A 137 27.36 14.08 13.37
C PHE A 137 28.17 14.74 14.49
N LYS A 138 27.60 14.99 15.67
CA LYS A 138 28.33 15.51 16.84
C LYS A 138 29.44 14.55 17.28
N HIS A 139 29.13 13.27 17.39
CA HIS A 139 30.12 12.25 17.71
C HIS A 139 31.26 12.20 16.69
N ASN A 140 30.96 12.19 15.39
CA ASN A 140 32.02 12.19 14.37
C ASN A 140 32.85 13.47 14.43
N HIS A 141 32.24 14.64 14.67
CA HIS A 141 32.99 15.87 14.90
C HIS A 141 34.04 15.66 16.00
N ASP A 142 33.65 15.12 17.16
CA ASP A 142 34.54 14.91 18.29
C ASP A 142 35.67 13.93 17.93
N VAL A 143 35.36 12.82 17.26
CA VAL A 143 36.37 11.86 16.77
C VAL A 143 37.39 12.53 15.84
N TRP A 144 36.94 13.39 14.92
CA TRP A 144 37.84 14.09 14.00
C TRP A 144 38.65 15.19 14.69
N VAL A 145 38.13 15.80 15.75
CA VAL A 145 38.88 16.74 16.61
C VAL A 145 39.98 16.00 17.37
N ASP A 146 39.67 14.85 17.97
CA ASP A 146 40.64 14.03 18.68
C ASP A 146 41.78 13.57 17.75
N TRP A 147 41.48 13.14 16.52
CA TRP A 147 42.52 12.78 15.55
C TRP A 147 43.40 13.96 15.11
N SER A 148 42.93 15.19 15.30
CA SER A 148 43.72 16.38 14.95
C SER A 148 44.88 16.65 15.92
N SER A 149 44.83 16.14 17.16
CA SER A 149 45.91 16.31 18.14
C SER A 149 47.16 15.48 17.80
N ASP A 150 46.96 14.32 17.19
CA ASP A 150 48.02 13.32 16.97
C ASP A 150 48.58 13.33 15.54
N SER A 151 48.15 14.30 14.72
CA SER A 151 48.44 14.36 13.28
C SER A 151 49.55 15.36 12.91
N SER A 152 50.21 15.13 11.77
CA SER A 152 51.16 16.09 11.18
C SER A 152 50.47 17.35 10.66
N LEU A 153 51.19 18.47 10.50
CA LEU A 153 50.62 19.80 10.19
C LEU A 153 49.60 19.80 9.03
N GLY A 154 49.89 19.08 7.94
CA GLY A 154 48.98 18.96 6.79
C GLY A 154 47.78 18.05 7.06
N ALA A 155 47.99 16.96 7.79
CA ALA A 155 46.91 16.07 8.24
C ALA A 155 45.99 16.77 9.25
N THR A 156 46.52 17.61 10.13
CA THR A 156 45.75 18.44 11.07
C THR A 156 44.81 19.42 10.35
N ALA A 157 45.23 20.00 9.22
CA ALA A 157 44.36 20.88 8.44
C ALA A 157 43.16 20.11 7.86
N TYR A 158 43.40 18.88 7.38
CA TYR A 158 42.34 18.02 6.83
C TYR A 158 41.37 17.52 7.91
N THR A 159 41.88 17.04 9.05
CA THR A 159 41.03 16.57 10.16
C THR A 159 40.17 17.69 10.73
N ARG A 160 40.72 18.90 10.88
CA ARG A 160 39.95 20.10 11.27
C ARG A 160 38.87 20.46 10.25
N HIS A 161 39.17 20.36 8.95
CA HIS A 161 38.17 20.60 7.91
C HIS A 161 37.01 19.58 8.00
N LYS A 162 37.33 18.30 8.23
CA LYS A 162 36.32 17.25 8.42
C LYS A 162 35.49 17.45 9.68
N ALA A 163 36.11 17.78 10.81
CA ALA A 163 35.39 18.14 12.03
C ALA A 163 34.39 19.28 11.77
N ALA A 164 34.86 20.38 11.15
CA ALA A 164 34.00 21.52 10.80
C ALA A 164 32.88 21.17 9.81
N GLN A 165 33.09 20.20 8.92
CA GLN A 165 32.04 19.68 8.04
C GLN A 165 30.95 18.97 8.84
N TYR A 166 31.31 18.05 9.74
CA TYR A 166 30.36 17.31 10.56
C TYR A 166 29.59 18.23 11.52
N LEU A 167 30.26 19.23 12.10
CA LEU A 167 29.60 20.22 12.96
C LEU A 167 28.53 21.02 12.19
N ARG A 168 28.83 21.45 10.97
CA ARG A 168 27.85 22.14 10.10
C ARG A 168 26.66 21.23 9.78
N GLN A 169 26.90 19.95 9.47
CA GLN A 169 25.82 18.99 9.22
C GLN A 169 24.94 18.78 10.45
N ALA A 170 25.53 18.72 11.65
CA ALA A 170 24.78 18.65 12.90
C ALA A 170 23.88 19.87 13.11
N GLN A 171 24.40 21.08 12.90
CA GLN A 171 23.67 22.33 13.06
C GLN A 171 22.50 22.45 12.07
N VAL A 172 22.71 22.07 10.81
CA VAL A 172 21.65 22.07 9.79
C VAL A 172 20.56 21.06 10.16
N ALA A 173 20.94 19.83 10.52
CA ALA A 173 19.97 18.80 10.90
C ALA A 173 19.16 19.20 12.15
N GLU A 174 19.81 19.82 13.15
CA GLU A 174 19.15 20.32 14.36
C GLU A 174 18.20 21.49 14.06
N GLY A 175 18.61 22.42 13.19
CA GLY A 175 17.78 23.53 12.75
C GLY A 175 16.56 23.10 11.93
N GLU A 176 16.71 22.13 11.03
CA GLU A 176 15.59 21.56 10.27
C GLU A 176 14.65 20.72 11.15
N PHE A 177 15.16 20.11 12.23
CA PHE A 177 14.31 19.39 13.19
C PHE A 177 13.40 20.33 13.99
N ILE A 178 13.92 21.48 14.45
CA ILE A 178 13.15 22.46 15.24
C ILE A 178 12.02 23.10 14.40
N LYS A 179 12.22 23.28 13.10
CA LYS A 179 11.19 23.87 12.21
C LYS A 179 10.00 22.95 11.94
N ASN A 180 10.21 21.63 12.01
CA ASN A 180 9.25 20.62 11.56
C ASN A 180 8.48 19.93 12.71
N ASN A 181 8.68 20.37 13.95
CA ASN A 181 8.13 19.74 15.15
C ASN A 181 7.39 20.78 16.00
#